data_AF-A0A438G0M5-F1
#
_entry.id   AF-A0A438G0M5-F1
#
_cell.length_a   1.000
_cell.length_b   1.000
_cell.length_c   1.000
_cell.angle_alpha   90.00
_cell.angle_beta   90.00
_cell.angle_gamma   90.00
#
_symmetry.space_group_name_H-M   'P 1'
#
loop_
_entity.id
_entity.type
_entity.pdbx_description
1 polymer ?
#
loop_
_entity_poly.entity_id
_entity_poly.type
_entity_poly.pdbx_seq_one_letter_code
_entity_poly.pdbx_strand_id
1 'polypeptide(L)' 'MVASWFGVMQEVTKVELLTEENFPILCQWVGKFVDCPVVKECLPPREKMEEFTKVYLKDFIASK' A
#
# COMPACT_ATOMS: atom_id res chain seq x y z
N MET A 1 -8.67 -1.36 -2.09
CA MET A 1 -7.53 -2.09 -2.68
C MET A 1 -6.34 -1.17 -2.96
N VAL A 2 -6.49 -0.14 -3.79
CA VAL A 2 -5.36 0.74 -4.18
C VAL A 2 -4.68 1.44 -2.99
N ALA A 3 -5.45 2.01 -2.05
CA ALA A 3 -4.90 2.72 -0.89
C ALA A 3 -4.06 1.83 0.06
N SER A 4 -4.53 0.62 0.33
CA SER A 4 -3.90 -0.32 1.27
C SER A 4 -2.58 -0.87 0.73
N TRP A 5 -2.43 -0.90 -0.60
CA TRP A 5 -1.20 -1.33 -1.23
C TRP A 5 -0.09 -0.29 -1.07
N PHE A 6 -0.39 1.02 -1.04
CA PHE A 6 0.65 2.03 -0.87
C PHE A 6 1.42 1.89 0.45
N GLY A 7 0.73 1.73 1.58
CA GLY A 7 1.37 1.53 2.87
C GLY A 7 2.24 0.28 2.91
N VAL A 8 1.74 -0.84 2.35
CA VAL A 8 2.46 -2.11 2.28
C VAL A 8 3.67 -2.02 1.35
N MET A 9 3.57 -1.33 0.21
CA MET A 9 4.69 -1.12 -0.70
C MET A 9 5.79 -0.29 -0.07
N GLN A 10 5.44 0.80 0.62
CA GLN A 10 6.43 1.63 1.32
C GLN A 10 7.19 0.81 2.38
N GLU A 11 6.48 -0.05 3.10
CA GLU A 11 7.07 -0.94 4.11
C GLU A 11 7.99 -2.02 3.50
N VAL A 12 7.55 -2.66 2.42
CA VAL A 12 8.30 -3.74 1.75
C VAL A 12 9.52 -3.21 1.00
N THR A 13 9.37 -2.09 0.29
CA THR A 13 10.44 -1.51 -0.54
C THR A 13 11.37 -0.59 0.24
N LYS A 14 10.94 -0.14 1.44
CA LYS A 14 11.58 0.95 2.21
C LYS A 14 11.74 2.24 1.39
N VAL A 15 10.91 2.42 0.36
CA VAL A 15 10.86 3.62 -0.48
C VAL A 15 9.62 4.42 -0.11
N GLU A 16 9.79 5.72 0.08
CA GLU A 16 8.66 6.62 0.25
C GLU A 16 8.00 6.92 -1.11
N LEU A 17 6.99 6.13 -1.46
CA LEU A 17 6.19 6.32 -2.68
C LEU A 17 5.18 7.45 -2.54
N LEU A 18 4.58 7.60 -1.36
CA LEU A 18 3.68 8.68 -1.01
C LEU A 18 4.28 9.47 0.14
N THR A 19 4.69 10.70 -0.15
CA THR A 19 5.08 11.69 0.86
C THR A 19 4.02 12.77 0.92
N GLU A 20 3.76 13.32 2.10
CA GLU A 20 2.87 14.47 2.25
C GLU A 20 3.39 15.71 1.51
N GLU A 21 4.70 15.80 1.28
CA GLU A 21 5.33 16.88 0.52
C GLU A 21 4.93 16.84 -0.96
N ASN A 22 4.93 15.65 -1.57
CA ASN A 22 4.64 15.50 -3.00
C ASN A 22 3.15 15.25 -3.28
N PHE A 23 2.44 14.57 -2.37
CA PHE A 23 1.07 14.11 -2.58
C PHE A 23 0.16 14.30 -1.35
N PRO A 24 0.01 15.53 -0.83
CA PRO A 24 -0.72 15.77 0.42
C PRO A 24 -2.19 15.31 0.38
N ILE A 25 -2.87 15.54 -0.74
CA ILE A 25 -4.29 15.15 -0.93
C ILE A 25 -4.44 13.63 -0.94
N LEU A 26 -3.51 12.93 -1.60
CA LEU A 26 -3.56 11.49 -1.72
C LEU A 26 -3.24 10.82 -0.38
N CYS A 27 -2.24 11.33 0.36
CA CYS A 27 -1.96 10.87 1.73
C CYS A 27 -3.18 11.00 2.64
N GLN A 28 -3.85 12.16 2.60
CA GLN A 28 -5.07 12.37 3.39
C GLN A 28 -6.21 11.44 2.97
N TRP A 29 -6.38 11.21 1.66
CA TRP A 29 -7.39 10.28 1.15
C TRP A 29 -7.10 8.84 1.56
N VAL A 30 -5.85 8.38 1.46
CA VAL A 30 -5.44 7.04 1.90
C VAL A 30 -5.80 6.83 3.37
N GLY A 31 -5.46 7.80 4.23
CA GLY A 31 -5.81 7.75 5.65
C GLY A 31 -7.33 7.62 5.89
N LYS A 32 -8.14 8.44 5.21
CA LYS A 32 -9.61 8.36 5.30
C LYS A 32 -10.17 7.06 4.73
N PHE A 33 -9.58 6.54 3.66
CA PHE A 33 -10.02 5.33 2.99
C PHE A 33 -9.80 4.10 3.86
N VAL A 34 -8.60 3.95 4.44
CA VAL A 34 -8.30 2.81 5.32
C VAL A 34 -9.04 2.88 6.65
N ASP A 35 -9.45 4.07 7.08
CA ASP A 35 -10.21 4.24 8.31
C ASP A 35 -11.70 3.89 8.16
N CYS A 36 -12.23 3.91 6.93
CA CYS A 36 -13.61 3.58 6.62
C CYS A 36 -13.99 2.15 7.09
N PRO A 37 -15.03 1.97 7.93
CA PRO A 37 -15.38 0.67 8.49
C PRO A 37 -15.65 -0.42 7.43
N VAL A 38 -16.38 -0.06 6.37
CA VAL A 38 -16.69 -0.98 5.25
C VAL A 38 -15.40 -1.42 4.55
N VAL A 39 -14.44 -0.51 4.43
CA VAL A 39 -13.13 -0.84 3.85
C VAL A 39 -12.39 -1.79 4.76
N LYS A 40 -12.29 -1.51 6.07
CA LYS A 40 -11.60 -2.38 7.04
C LYS A 40 -12.10 -3.82 7.01
N GLU A 41 -13.41 -4.03 6.88
CA GLU A 41 -14.01 -5.36 6.77
C GLU A 41 -13.66 -6.07 5.45
N CYS A 42 -13.43 -5.30 4.38
CA CYS A 42 -13.07 -5.81 3.05
C CYS A 42 -11.55 -5.95 2.86
N LEU A 43 -10.73 -5.41 3.77
CA LEU A 43 -9.28 -5.48 3.63
C LEU A 43 -8.76 -6.86 4.01
N PRO A 44 -7.94 -7.50 3.16
CA PRO A 44 -7.26 -8.72 3.54
C PRO A 44 -6.29 -8.44 4.71
N PRO A 45 -5.94 -9.48 5.49
CA PRO A 45 -4.92 -9.36 6.53
C PRO A 45 -3.62 -8.74 5.99
N ARG A 46 -2.99 -7.87 6.79
CA ARG A 46 -1.79 -7.11 6.38
C ARG A 46 -0.64 -8.01 5.95
N GLU A 47 -0.40 -9.09 6.69
CA GLU A 47 0.64 -10.09 6.36
C GLU A 47 0.44 -10.70 4.97
N LYS A 48 -0.80 -11.03 4.61
CA LYS A 48 -1.14 -11.58 3.29
C LYS A 48 -0.90 -10.55 2.18
N MET A 49 -1.16 -9.28 2.45
CA MET A 49 -0.86 -8.20 1.52
C MET A 49 0.64 -7.98 1.35
N GLU A 50 1.44 -8.11 2.41
CA GLU A 50 2.90 -8.02 2.35
C GLU A 50 3.51 -9.16 1.55
N GLU A 51 3.10 -10.40 1.80
CA GLU A 51 3.59 -11.56 1.06
C GLU A 51 3.28 -11.43 -0.42
N PHE A 52 2.04 -11.09 -0.75
CA PHE A 52 1.64 -10.79 -2.12
C PHE A 52 2.56 -9.71 -2.71
N THR A 53 2.68 -8.56 -2.04
CA THR A 53 3.52 -7.45 -2.51
C THR A 53 4.97 -7.85 -2.75
N LYS A 54 5.58 -8.66 -1.86
CA LYS A 54 6.94 -9.19 -2.01
C LYS A 54 7.08 -10.08 -3.24
N VAL A 55 6.09 -10.92 -3.54
CA VAL A 55 6.10 -11.80 -4.74
C VAL A 55 6.04 -10.94 -6.01
N TYR A 56 5.06 -10.05 -6.14
CA TYR A 56 4.93 -9.22 -7.35
C TYR A 56 6.11 -8.26 -7.54
N LEU A 57 6.67 -7.73 -6.46
CA LEU A 57 7.86 -6.90 -6.54
C LEU A 57 9.07 -7.69 -7.05
N LYS A 58 9.26 -8.93 -6.57
CA LYS A 58 10.34 -9.81 -7.07
C LYS A 58 10.16 -10.11 -8.55
N ASP A 59 8.94 -10.42 -8.99
CA ASP A 59 8.67 -10.69 -10.40
C ASP A 59 8.88 -9.45 -11.27
N PHE A 60 8.45 -8.27 -10.80
CA PHE A 60 8.68 -7.00 -11.47
C PHE A 60 10.16 -6.66 -11.60
N ILE A 61 10.95 -6.88 -10.54
CA ILE A 61 12.40 -6.68 -10.55
C ILE A 61 13.08 -7.71 -11.46
N ALA A 62 12.69 -8.99 -11.40
CA ALA A 62 13.27 -10.06 -12.19
C ALA A 62 12.93 -9.97 -13.69
N SER A 63 11.83 -9.30 -14.03
CA SER A 63 11.42 -9.04 -15.41
C SER A 63 12.10 -7.81 -16.03
N LYS A 64 12.99 -7.12 -15.29
CA LYS A 64 13.72 -5.93 -15.74
C LYS A 64 15.19 -6.23 -15.93
#